data_AF-A0AAQ3IHY7-F1
#
_entry.id   AF-A0AAQ3IHY7-F1
#
_cell.length_a   1.000
_cell.length_b   1.000
_cell.length_c   1.000
_cell.angle_alpha   90.00
_cell.angle_beta   90.00
_cell.angle_gamma   90.00
#
_symmetry.space_group_name_H-M   'P 1'
#
loop_
_entity.id
_entity.type
_entity.pdbx_description
1 polymer ?
#
loop_
_entity_poly.entity_id
_entity_poly.type
_entity_poly.pdbx_seq_one_letter_code
_entity_poly.pdbx_strand_id
1 'polypeptide(L)'
;MNFSKYFQDVDSAIKTVNLGVGSYVKLSDEIAVVSELSRPYINAYEQIGKIVDNLTFPDYSFPNIQFPTPDFSNVEELTKNNSKYGWTVTDETSIEFYFSDKLIGMNQKEMDRAFVEHLEANDYENLNRIKSCIISTIEKNVKGLMLQCFKCYEMGLYASIIPTLMILIESEISAIAKSSKINWQLLRDFKKESPKLDEDYLAAVALYSLNRFLKNQLYKDSKFYEKRPAIINRHWVLHGRDDPTNWTKADALRLINVLGTIQMLKSL
;
A
#
# COMPACT_ATOMS: atom_id res chain seq x y z
N MET A 1 -13.46 -16.29 -20.34
CA MET A 1 -14.47 -15.44 -21.02
C MET A 1 -14.55 -15.92 -22.46
N ASN A 2 -15.71 -16.37 -22.95
CA ASN A 2 -15.83 -16.99 -24.28
C ASN A 2 -16.05 -15.91 -25.35
N PHE A 3 -14.94 -15.36 -25.86
CA PHE A 3 -14.94 -14.21 -26.78
C PHE A 3 -15.64 -14.49 -28.12
N SER A 4 -15.76 -15.75 -28.54
CA SER A 4 -16.51 -16.14 -29.75
C SER A 4 -17.99 -15.75 -29.67
N LYS A 5 -18.59 -15.82 -28.48
CA LYS A 5 -19.99 -15.43 -28.28
C LYS A 5 -20.18 -13.91 -28.37
N TYR A 6 -19.22 -13.13 -27.87
CA TYR A 6 -19.26 -11.67 -27.92
C TYR A 6 -19.26 -11.15 -29.37
N PHE A 7 -18.47 -11.76 -30.26
CA PHE A 7 -18.42 -11.34 -31.66
C PHE A 7 -19.66 -11.76 -32.48
N GLN A 8 -20.28 -12.91 -32.17
CA GLN A 8 -21.56 -13.30 -32.78
C GLN A 8 -22.68 -12.32 -32.42
N ASP A 9 -22.68 -11.81 -31.19
CA ASP A 9 -23.67 -10.82 -30.73
C ASP A 9 -23.48 -9.46 -31.42
N VAL A 10 -22.24 -9.06 -31.73
CA VAL A 10 -21.92 -7.85 -32.51
C VAL A 10 -22.35 -7.98 -33.97
N ASP A 11 -22.09 -9.13 -34.63
CA ASP A 11 -22.55 -9.39 -36.00
C ASP A 11 -24.08 -9.43 -36.10
N SER A 12 -24.76 -9.95 -35.07
CA SER A 12 -26.22 -9.95 -34.99
C SER A 12 -26.79 -8.54 -34.78
N ALA A 13 -26.09 -7.69 -34.01
CA ALA A 13 -26.50 -6.30 -33.79
C ALA A 13 -26.39 -5.45 -35.07
N ILE A 14 -25.37 -5.70 -35.90
CA ILE A 14 -25.17 -5.01 -37.18
C ILE A 14 -26.30 -5.32 -38.17
N LYS A 15 -26.92 -6.51 -38.10
CA LYS A 15 -28.03 -6.91 -38.99
C LYS A 15 -29.37 -6.26 -38.65
N THR A 16 -29.54 -5.64 -37.48
CA THR A 16 -30.86 -5.23 -36.97
C THR A 16 -30.96 -3.72 -36.79
N VAL A 17 -30.80 -2.96 -37.88
CA VAL A 17 -31.09 -1.51 -37.92
C VAL A 17 -32.08 -1.25 -39.06
N ASN A 18 -33.29 -0.85 -38.70
CA ASN A 18 -34.41 -0.64 -39.62
C ASN A 18 -34.62 0.87 -39.78
N LEU A 19 -34.05 1.48 -40.82
CA LEU A 19 -34.18 2.91 -41.15
C LEU A 19 -34.36 3.08 -42.67
N GLY A 20 -35.10 4.11 -43.11
CA GLY A 20 -35.66 4.24 -44.47
C GLY A 20 -34.69 4.22 -45.67
N VAL A 21 -35.25 4.01 -46.86
CA VAL A 21 -34.56 3.62 -48.12
C VAL A 21 -33.43 4.58 -48.56
N GLY A 22 -33.50 5.87 -48.26
CA GLY A 22 -32.46 6.86 -48.65
C GLY A 22 -31.20 6.85 -47.78
N SER A 23 -31.24 6.25 -46.59
CA SER A 23 -30.09 6.14 -45.68
C SER A 23 -29.22 4.89 -45.93
N TYR A 24 -29.71 3.90 -46.70
CA TYR A 24 -28.99 2.64 -46.93
C TYR A 24 -27.73 2.79 -47.78
N VAL A 25 -27.74 3.64 -48.81
CA VAL A 25 -26.58 3.77 -49.71
C VAL A 25 -25.39 4.40 -48.99
N LYS A 26 -25.63 5.44 -48.17
CA LYS A 26 -24.55 6.05 -47.37
C LYS A 26 -24.04 5.13 -46.26
N LEU A 27 -24.92 4.40 -45.56
CA LEU A 27 -24.49 3.45 -44.53
C LEU A 27 -23.77 2.23 -45.12
N SER A 28 -24.19 1.73 -46.30
CA SER A 28 -23.52 0.60 -46.95
C SER A 28 -22.11 0.96 -47.38
N ASP A 29 -21.92 2.19 -47.88
CA ASP A 29 -20.62 2.68 -48.31
C ASP A 29 -19.69 2.90 -47.10
N GLU A 30 -20.21 3.46 -45.99
CA GLU A 30 -19.46 3.63 -44.74
C GLU A 30 -19.11 2.29 -44.07
N ILE A 31 -20.02 1.31 -44.07
CA ILE A 31 -19.78 -0.05 -43.55
C ILE A 31 -18.77 -0.80 -44.43
N ALA A 32 -18.81 -0.62 -45.75
CA ALA A 32 -17.84 -1.22 -46.67
C ALA A 32 -16.42 -0.68 -46.41
N VAL A 33 -16.29 0.63 -46.18
CA VAL A 33 -14.99 1.27 -45.85
C VAL A 33 -14.46 0.77 -44.50
N VAL A 34 -15.30 0.65 -43.47
CA VAL A 34 -14.89 0.11 -42.15
C VAL A 34 -14.51 -1.38 -42.25
N SER A 35 -15.20 -2.16 -43.08
CA SER A 35 -14.88 -3.56 -43.36
C SER A 35 -13.53 -3.72 -44.07
N GLU A 36 -13.25 -2.88 -45.08
CA GLU A 36 -11.95 -2.90 -45.77
C GLU A 36 -10.79 -2.46 -44.87
N LEU A 37 -11.00 -1.46 -44.01
CA LEU A 37 -9.98 -0.97 -43.07
C LEU A 37 -9.70 -1.94 -41.91
N SER A 38 -10.67 -2.78 -41.53
CA SER A 38 -10.53 -3.77 -40.44
C SER A 38 -9.96 -5.11 -40.91
N ARG A 39 -10.07 -5.43 -42.20
CA ARG A 39 -9.58 -6.67 -42.82
C ARG A 39 -8.10 -6.99 -42.57
N PRO A 40 -7.15 -6.03 -42.64
CA PRO A 40 -5.74 -6.28 -42.35
C PRO A 40 -5.52 -6.70 -40.89
N TYR A 41 -6.28 -6.14 -39.95
CA TYR A 41 -6.18 -6.47 -38.54
C TYR A 41 -6.74 -7.87 -38.25
N ILE A 42 -7.91 -8.22 -38.82
CA ILE A 42 -8.49 -9.56 -38.69
C ILE A 42 -7.53 -10.62 -39.24
N ASN A 43 -6.93 -10.37 -40.42
CA ASN A 43 -5.94 -11.27 -41.00
C ASN A 43 -4.68 -11.41 -40.14
N ALA A 44 -4.21 -10.32 -39.51
CA ALA A 44 -3.07 -10.38 -38.58
C ALA A 44 -3.41 -11.21 -37.33
N TYR A 45 -4.62 -11.09 -36.78
CA TYR A 45 -5.06 -11.88 -35.64
C TYR A 45 -5.23 -13.37 -35.98
N GLU A 46 -5.75 -13.72 -37.16
CA GLU A 46 -5.82 -15.12 -37.60
C GLU A 46 -4.43 -15.73 -37.83
N GLN A 47 -3.48 -14.95 -38.34
CA GLN A 47 -2.10 -15.40 -38.49
C GLN A 47 -1.41 -15.61 -37.14
N ILE A 48 -1.63 -14.71 -36.17
CA ILE A 48 -1.13 -14.87 -34.81
C ILE A 48 -1.75 -16.11 -34.15
N GLY A 49 -3.05 -16.33 -34.32
CA GLY A 49 -3.74 -17.55 -33.84
C GLY A 49 -3.10 -18.81 -34.39
N LYS A 50 -2.85 -18.87 -35.71
CA LYS A 50 -2.17 -20.00 -36.35
C LYS A 50 -0.72 -20.19 -35.91
N ILE A 51 -0.01 -19.12 -35.54
CA ILE A 51 1.34 -19.22 -34.97
C ILE A 51 1.27 -19.78 -33.55
N VAL A 52 0.36 -19.28 -32.72
CA VAL A 52 0.15 -19.73 -31.34
C VAL A 52 -0.29 -21.18 -31.27
N ASP A 53 -1.19 -21.61 -32.16
CA ASP A 53 -1.67 -23.00 -32.23
C ASP A 53 -0.59 -24.00 -32.67
N ASN A 54 0.47 -23.52 -33.34
CA ASN A 54 1.61 -24.33 -33.78
C ASN A 54 2.86 -24.16 -32.89
N LEU A 55 2.79 -23.34 -31.83
CA LEU A 55 3.86 -23.25 -30.83
C LEU A 55 3.81 -24.49 -29.93
N THR A 56 4.64 -25.47 -30.27
CA THR A 56 4.98 -26.55 -29.34
C THR A 56 6.02 -26.02 -28.36
N PHE A 57 5.57 -25.64 -27.16
CA PHE A 57 6.50 -25.35 -26.07
C PHE A 57 7.17 -26.67 -25.66
N PRO A 58 8.51 -26.76 -25.64
CA PRO A 58 9.16 -27.93 -25.08
C PRO A 58 8.72 -28.09 -23.62
N ASP A 59 8.49 -29.34 -23.19
CA ASP A 59 8.18 -29.68 -21.79
C ASP A 59 9.36 -29.26 -20.90
N TYR A 60 9.35 -27.99 -20.50
CA TYR A 60 10.34 -27.43 -19.61
C TYR A 60 9.80 -27.58 -18.20
N SER A 61 10.29 -28.60 -17.48
CA SER A 61 10.07 -28.65 -16.04
C SER A 61 10.82 -27.46 -15.44
N PHE A 62 10.08 -26.44 -14.99
CA PHE A 62 10.67 -25.40 -14.16
C PHE A 62 11.43 -26.08 -13.01
N PRO A 63 12.71 -25.75 -12.77
CA PRO A 63 13.38 -26.23 -11.58
C PRO A 63 12.50 -25.86 -10.38
N ASN A 64 12.28 -26.82 -9.49
CA ASN A 64 11.47 -26.63 -8.30
C ASN A 64 12.22 -25.69 -7.36
N ILE A 65 12.15 -24.38 -7.66
CA ILE A 65 12.71 -23.32 -6.83
C ILE A 65 11.77 -23.22 -5.64
N GLN A 66 12.14 -23.88 -4.55
CA GLN A 66 11.56 -23.59 -3.25
C GLN A 66 12.01 -22.18 -2.86
N PHE A 67 11.15 -21.20 -3.12
CA PHE A 67 11.26 -19.92 -2.45
C PHE A 67 11.10 -20.18 -0.96
N PRO A 68 12.01 -19.70 -0.08
CA PRO A 68 11.80 -19.81 1.34
C PRO A 68 10.47 -19.15 1.69
N THR A 69 9.47 -19.96 2.04
CA THR A 69 8.23 -19.44 2.62
C THR A 69 8.59 -18.84 3.97
N PRO A 70 8.33 -17.54 4.22
CA PRO A 70 8.61 -16.96 5.52
C PRO A 70 7.90 -17.79 6.60
N ASP A 71 8.58 -18.02 7.73
CA ASP A 71 7.95 -18.71 8.85
C ASP A 71 6.99 -17.74 9.55
N PHE A 72 5.69 -17.98 9.38
CA PHE A 72 4.66 -17.12 9.95
C PHE A 72 4.28 -17.50 11.39
N SER A 73 4.94 -18.50 12.00
CA SER A 73 4.70 -18.86 13.40
C SER A 73 4.97 -17.71 14.36
N ASN A 74 5.88 -16.79 13.98
CA ASN A 74 6.36 -15.69 14.81
C ASN A 74 5.77 -14.33 14.43
N VAL A 75 4.78 -14.25 13.53
CA VAL A 75 4.22 -12.97 13.04
C VAL A 75 3.71 -12.10 14.16
N GLU A 76 2.96 -12.67 15.11
CA GLU A 76 2.45 -11.88 16.23
C GLU A 76 3.61 -11.34 17.09
N GLU A 77 4.63 -12.14 17.36
CA GLU A 77 5.80 -11.73 18.15
C GLU A 77 6.63 -10.65 17.45
N LEU A 78 6.94 -10.85 16.16
CA LEU A 78 7.65 -9.87 15.32
C LEU A 78 6.85 -8.57 15.21
N THR A 79 5.54 -8.66 15.00
CA THR A 79 4.67 -7.47 14.95
C THR A 79 4.62 -6.76 16.29
N LYS A 80 4.58 -7.50 17.41
CA LYS A 80 4.69 -6.93 18.77
C LYS A 80 6.06 -6.26 18.98
N ASN A 81 7.14 -6.86 18.52
CA ASN A 81 8.50 -6.33 18.65
C ASN A 81 8.66 -5.03 17.85
N ASN A 82 8.28 -5.03 16.57
CA ASN A 82 8.46 -3.89 15.67
C ASN A 82 7.58 -2.71 16.10
N SER A 83 6.29 -2.95 16.36
CA SER A 83 5.35 -1.91 16.80
C SER A 83 5.67 -1.35 18.18
N LYS A 84 6.42 -2.08 19.03
CA LYS A 84 6.90 -1.56 20.33
C LYS A 84 7.80 -0.35 20.11
N TYR A 85 8.63 -0.41 19.07
CA TYR A 85 9.55 0.66 18.65
C TYR A 85 8.92 1.61 17.62
N GLY A 86 7.65 1.38 17.30
CA GLY A 86 6.76 2.23 16.55
C GLY A 86 6.86 2.13 15.03
N TRP A 87 7.53 1.10 14.55
CA TRP A 87 7.51 0.72 13.14
C TRP A 87 6.27 -0.15 12.85
N THR A 88 5.44 0.30 11.91
CA THR A 88 4.17 -0.34 11.52
C THR A 88 4.31 -0.95 10.12
N VAL A 89 3.42 -1.89 9.78
CA VAL A 89 3.45 -2.54 8.46
C VAL A 89 2.88 -1.61 7.39
N THR A 90 3.60 -1.49 6.28
CA THR A 90 3.08 -0.97 5.01
C THR A 90 3.40 -1.98 3.89
N ASP A 91 2.71 -1.92 2.76
CA ASP A 91 3.00 -2.77 1.59
C ASP A 91 4.44 -2.62 1.10
N GLU A 92 5.01 -1.43 1.29
CA GLU A 92 6.34 -1.05 0.84
C GLU A 92 7.47 -1.44 1.80
N THR A 93 7.15 -1.82 3.04
CA THR A 93 8.14 -2.24 4.03
C THR A 93 8.65 -3.67 3.77
N SER A 94 8.14 -4.33 2.72
CA SER A 94 8.30 -5.74 2.35
C SER A 94 8.01 -6.73 3.50
N ILE A 95 7.15 -7.71 3.22
CA ILE A 95 6.82 -8.79 4.17
C ILE A 95 8.10 -9.48 4.65
N GLU A 96 9.04 -9.69 3.74
CA GLU A 96 10.34 -10.32 3.99
C GLU A 96 11.19 -9.55 5.02
N PHE A 97 11.22 -8.22 4.94
CA PHE A 97 11.98 -7.41 5.90
C PHE A 97 11.25 -7.31 7.24
N TYR A 98 9.96 -6.97 7.22
CA TYR A 98 9.21 -6.74 8.46
C TYR A 98 9.11 -8.01 9.34
N PHE A 99 9.04 -9.19 8.72
CA PHE A 99 9.03 -10.47 9.43
C PHE A 99 10.40 -11.16 9.46
N SER A 100 11.50 -10.43 9.28
CA SER A 100 12.83 -11.01 9.37
C SER A 100 13.20 -11.33 10.81
N ASP A 101 13.63 -12.57 11.08
CA ASP A 101 14.20 -12.98 12.37
C ASP A 101 15.40 -12.13 12.80
N LYS A 102 16.08 -11.45 11.85
CA LYS A 102 17.17 -10.53 12.13
C LYS A 102 16.75 -9.36 13.03
N LEU A 103 15.46 -9.00 13.05
CA LEU A 103 14.92 -7.91 13.87
C LEU A 103 14.67 -8.34 15.33
N ILE A 104 14.67 -9.65 15.60
CA ILE A 104 14.43 -10.18 16.95
C ILE A 104 15.59 -9.81 17.87
N GLY A 105 15.26 -9.31 19.07
CA GLY A 105 16.24 -8.95 20.09
C GLY A 105 16.92 -7.59 19.90
N MET A 106 16.68 -6.90 18.78
CA MET A 106 17.20 -5.55 18.55
C MET A 106 16.61 -4.54 19.56
N ASN A 107 17.45 -3.61 19.99
CA ASN A 107 17.03 -2.45 20.77
C ASN A 107 16.48 -1.33 19.85
N GLN A 108 15.91 -0.27 20.45
CA GLN A 108 15.32 0.85 19.71
C GLN A 108 16.25 1.44 18.64
N LYS A 109 17.54 1.68 18.96
CA LYS A 109 18.48 2.31 18.03
C LYS A 109 18.81 1.40 16.85
N GLU A 110 18.94 0.10 17.12
CA GLU A 110 19.21 -0.91 16.08
C GLU A 110 18.01 -1.04 15.14
N MET A 111 16.80 -1.08 15.70
CA MET A 111 15.55 -1.09 14.93
C MET A 111 15.40 0.17 14.08
N ASP A 112 15.64 1.34 14.67
CA ASP A 112 15.55 2.61 13.95
C ASP A 112 16.53 2.66 12.78
N ARG A 113 17.76 2.21 12.98
CA ARG A 113 18.73 2.10 11.90
C ARG A 113 18.26 1.14 10.81
N ALA A 114 17.81 -0.06 11.17
CA ALA A 114 17.37 -1.07 10.20
C ALA A 114 16.22 -0.57 9.32
N PHE A 115 15.20 0.07 9.92
CA PHE A 115 14.07 0.61 9.17
C PHE A 115 14.45 1.83 8.33
N VAL A 116 15.28 2.74 8.85
CA VAL A 116 15.77 3.87 8.05
C VAL A 116 16.57 3.38 6.85
N GLU A 117 17.51 2.45 7.05
CA GLU A 117 18.30 1.87 5.97
C GLU A 117 17.41 1.17 4.93
N HIS A 118 16.42 0.39 5.38
CA HIS A 118 15.48 -0.29 4.49
C HIS A 118 14.62 0.68 3.66
N LEU A 119 14.12 1.75 4.28
CA LEU A 119 13.23 2.71 3.62
C LEU A 119 13.98 3.67 2.69
N GLU A 120 15.22 4.02 3.02
CA GLU A 120 16.08 4.90 2.22
C GLU A 120 16.96 4.14 1.20
N ALA A 121 16.89 2.80 1.18
CA ALA A 121 17.61 1.96 0.22
C ALA A 121 17.23 2.29 -1.24
N ASN A 122 18.16 1.98 -2.16
CA ASN A 122 17.97 2.11 -3.61
C ASN A 122 17.43 3.48 -4.04
N ASP A 123 18.09 4.56 -3.59
CA ASP A 123 17.63 5.93 -3.84
C ASP A 123 16.20 6.18 -3.34
N TYR A 124 15.95 5.80 -2.08
CA TYR A 124 14.68 6.02 -1.39
C TYR A 124 13.48 5.33 -2.03
N GLU A 125 13.67 4.20 -2.73
CA GLU A 125 12.62 3.52 -3.50
C GLU A 125 11.39 3.22 -2.64
N ASN A 126 11.57 2.56 -1.49
CA ASN A 126 10.48 2.17 -0.59
C ASN A 126 9.81 3.40 0.04
N LEU A 127 10.60 4.38 0.49
CA LEU A 127 10.06 5.64 0.99
C LEU A 127 9.25 6.39 -0.07
N ASN A 128 9.69 6.43 -1.32
CA ASN A 128 8.99 7.11 -2.40
C ASN A 128 7.68 6.42 -2.77
N ARG A 129 7.60 5.09 -2.66
CA ARG A 129 6.34 4.34 -2.77
C ARG A 129 5.38 4.71 -1.63
N ILE A 130 5.85 4.76 -0.38
CA ILE A 130 5.04 5.21 0.78
C ILE A 130 4.54 6.65 0.55
N LYS A 131 5.41 7.56 0.13
CA LYS A 131 5.03 8.96 -0.18
C LYS A 131 3.95 8.99 -1.26
N SER A 132 4.08 8.17 -2.29
CA SER A 132 3.11 8.10 -3.40
C SER A 132 1.75 7.56 -2.94
N CYS A 133 1.75 6.48 -2.15
CA CYS A 133 0.55 5.94 -1.50
C CYS A 133 -0.14 7.01 -0.65
N ILE A 134 0.61 7.72 0.20
CA ILE A 134 0.05 8.77 1.03
C ILE A 134 -0.62 9.87 0.16
N ILE A 135 0.06 10.31 -0.89
CA ILE A 135 -0.41 11.43 -1.72
C ILE A 135 -1.60 11.07 -2.60
N SER A 136 -1.80 9.78 -2.92
CA SER A 136 -2.94 9.32 -3.71
C SER A 136 -4.21 9.19 -2.87
N THR A 137 -4.11 8.95 -1.56
CA THR A 137 -5.27 8.63 -0.70
C THR A 137 -5.56 9.63 0.43
N ILE A 138 -4.60 10.49 0.81
CA ILE A 138 -4.79 11.48 1.86
C ILE A 138 -5.86 12.52 1.45
N GLU A 139 -6.54 13.09 2.44
CA GLU A 139 -7.58 14.10 2.18
C GLU A 139 -7.04 15.30 1.39
N LYS A 140 -7.81 15.76 0.40
CA LYS A 140 -7.38 16.79 -0.56
C LYS A 140 -6.97 18.10 0.12
N ASN A 141 -7.65 18.47 1.21
CA ASN A 141 -7.40 19.71 1.95
C ASN A 141 -6.05 19.71 2.70
N VAL A 142 -5.49 18.54 3.02
CA VAL A 142 -4.20 18.44 3.74
C VAL A 142 -3.04 17.97 2.85
N LYS A 143 -3.31 17.54 1.61
CA LYS A 143 -2.29 17.12 0.64
C LYS A 143 -1.14 18.12 0.46
N GLY A 144 -1.46 19.43 0.40
CA GLY A 144 -0.45 20.48 0.30
C GLY A 144 0.50 20.52 1.51
N LEU A 145 -0.04 20.34 2.72
CA LEU A 145 0.72 20.27 3.96
C LEU A 145 1.59 19.00 4.01
N MET A 146 1.08 17.87 3.52
CA MET A 146 1.83 16.62 3.44
C MET A 146 3.04 16.73 2.50
N LEU A 147 2.88 17.36 1.33
CA LEU A 147 3.99 17.62 0.40
C LEU A 147 5.07 18.52 1.03
N GLN A 148 4.68 19.49 1.85
CA GLN A 148 5.64 20.31 2.61
C GLN A 148 6.39 19.46 3.64
N CYS A 149 5.70 18.53 4.32
CA CYS A 149 6.35 17.62 5.27
C CYS A 149 7.43 16.77 4.60
N PHE A 150 7.19 16.26 3.39
CA PHE A 150 8.20 15.49 2.64
C PHE A 150 9.42 16.32 2.27
N LYS A 151 9.22 17.55 1.77
CA LYS A 151 10.34 18.45 1.46
C LYS A 151 11.17 18.77 2.70
N CYS A 152 10.50 19.09 3.81
CA CYS A 152 11.19 19.36 5.08
C CYS A 152 11.92 18.12 5.62
N TYR A 153 11.37 16.91 5.43
CA TYR A 153 12.06 15.66 5.77
C TYR A 153 13.37 15.52 4.98
N GLU A 154 13.32 15.74 3.67
CA GLU A 154 14.49 15.69 2.77
C GLU A 154 15.54 16.74 3.14
N MET A 155 15.11 17.91 3.61
CA MET A 155 15.98 18.98 4.09
C MET A 155 16.50 18.78 5.52
N GLY A 156 16.10 17.71 6.21
CA GLY A 156 16.50 17.45 7.61
C GLY A 156 15.79 18.31 8.66
N LEU A 157 14.69 18.97 8.29
CA LEU A 157 13.92 19.89 9.16
C LEU A 157 12.87 19.12 10.00
N TYR A 158 13.32 18.11 10.76
CA TYR A 158 12.46 17.19 11.50
C TYR A 158 11.62 17.88 12.60
N ALA A 159 12.25 18.82 13.31
CA ALA A 159 11.60 19.63 14.35
C ALA A 159 10.33 20.34 13.86
N SER A 160 10.33 20.77 12.60
CA SER A 160 9.21 21.51 12.01
C SER A 160 8.06 20.62 11.54
N ILE A 161 8.32 19.35 11.24
CA ILE A 161 7.31 18.45 10.66
C ILE A 161 6.68 17.50 11.67
N ILE A 162 7.40 17.14 12.75
CA ILE A 162 6.90 16.16 13.72
C ILE A 162 5.53 16.56 14.33
N PRO A 163 5.33 17.79 14.83
CA PRO A 163 4.03 18.20 15.35
C PRO A 163 2.95 18.15 14.26
N THR A 164 3.29 18.58 13.05
CA THR A 164 2.39 18.56 11.89
C THR A 164 2.00 17.13 11.50
N LEU A 165 2.95 16.20 11.47
CA LEU A 165 2.71 14.79 11.18
C LEU A 165 1.80 14.15 12.24
N MET A 166 1.95 14.51 13.53
CA MET A 166 1.03 14.06 14.58
C MET A 166 -0.40 14.56 14.36
N ILE A 167 -0.57 15.82 13.94
CA ILE A 167 -1.89 16.38 13.62
C ILE A 167 -2.51 15.64 12.42
N LEU A 168 -1.72 15.38 11.38
CA LEU A 168 -2.16 14.63 10.19
C LEU A 168 -2.57 13.20 10.57
N ILE A 169 -1.78 12.51 11.40
CA ILE A 169 -2.13 11.18 11.92
C ILE A 169 -3.46 11.23 12.67
N GLU A 170 -3.67 12.23 13.54
CA GLU A 170 -4.92 12.38 14.29
C GLU A 170 -6.14 12.60 13.37
N SER A 171 -6.00 13.43 12.34
CA SER A 171 -7.08 13.64 11.36
C SER A 171 -7.42 12.38 10.58
N GLU A 172 -6.41 11.63 10.14
CA GLU A 172 -6.61 10.43 9.31
C GLU A 172 -7.11 9.24 10.13
N ILE A 173 -6.70 9.09 11.41
CA ILE A 173 -7.29 8.11 12.33
C ILE A 173 -8.78 8.38 12.53
N SER A 174 -9.19 9.64 12.64
CA SER A 174 -10.61 10.00 12.78
C SER A 174 -11.44 9.54 11.57
N ALA A 175 -10.85 9.59 10.37
CA ALA A 175 -11.49 9.09 9.14
C ALA A 175 -11.61 7.55 9.15
N ILE A 176 -10.53 6.84 9.52
CA ILE A 176 -10.51 5.38 9.70
C ILE A 176 -11.53 4.92 10.73
N ALA A 177 -11.59 5.56 11.91
CA ALA A 177 -12.50 5.18 13.00
C ALA A 177 -13.97 5.29 12.63
N LYS A 178 -14.31 6.16 11.67
CA LYS A 178 -15.67 6.36 11.16
C LYS A 178 -15.98 5.51 9.92
N SER A 179 -14.99 4.85 9.35
CA SER A 179 -15.14 4.04 8.13
C SER A 179 -15.82 2.71 8.44
N SER A 180 -16.86 2.39 7.68
CA SER A 180 -17.49 1.06 7.69
C SER A 180 -16.68 0.00 6.93
N LYS A 181 -15.65 0.42 6.18
CA LYS A 181 -14.78 -0.48 5.40
C LYS A 181 -13.75 -1.23 6.24
N ILE A 182 -13.40 -0.69 7.41
CA ILE A 182 -12.39 -1.32 8.26
C ILE A 182 -13.07 -2.36 9.13
N ASN A 183 -12.77 -3.62 8.85
CA ASN A 183 -13.27 -4.72 9.64
C ASN A 183 -12.50 -4.83 10.97
N TRP A 184 -12.99 -4.15 12.00
CA TRP A 184 -12.45 -4.23 13.36
C TRP A 184 -12.53 -5.63 13.99
N GLN A 185 -13.27 -6.57 13.39
CA GLN A 185 -13.25 -7.98 13.81
C GLN A 185 -11.89 -8.63 13.49
N LEU A 186 -11.18 -8.18 12.44
CA LEU A 186 -9.83 -8.64 12.09
C LEU A 186 -8.83 -8.47 13.26
N LEU A 187 -8.98 -7.41 14.08
CA LEU A 187 -8.16 -7.26 15.30
C LEU A 187 -8.44 -8.33 16.37
N ARG A 188 -9.67 -8.84 16.42
CA ARG A 188 -10.08 -9.89 17.37
C ARG A 188 -9.62 -11.27 16.88
N ASP A 189 -9.61 -11.46 15.57
CA ASP A 189 -9.33 -12.73 14.91
C ASP A 189 -7.84 -12.93 14.62
N PHE A 190 -7.04 -11.85 14.58
CA PHE A 190 -5.57 -11.91 14.53
C PHE A 190 -4.93 -12.81 15.61
N LYS A 191 -5.65 -13.08 16.71
CA LYS A 191 -5.19 -13.97 17.79
C LYS A 191 -5.66 -15.42 17.68
N LYS A 192 -6.57 -15.75 16.76
CA LYS A 192 -7.36 -16.99 16.85
C LYS A 192 -7.02 -18.04 15.79
N GLU A 193 -6.46 -17.66 14.65
CA GLU A 193 -6.17 -18.62 13.58
C GLU A 193 -4.79 -18.36 12.98
N SER A 194 -4.11 -19.42 12.55
CA SER A 194 -2.81 -19.38 11.86
C SER A 194 -3.07 -19.09 10.38
N PRO A 195 -2.80 -17.87 9.87
CA PRO A 195 -3.45 -17.48 8.62
C PRO A 195 -2.66 -17.94 7.41
N LYS A 196 -3.39 -18.29 6.36
CA LYS A 196 -2.86 -18.17 5.00
C LYS A 196 -2.62 -16.67 4.75
N LEU A 197 -1.53 -16.31 4.08
CA LEU A 197 -1.36 -14.92 3.64
C LEU A 197 -2.33 -14.64 2.51
N ASP A 198 -3.43 -14.03 2.87
CA ASP A 198 -4.27 -13.26 1.96
C ASP A 198 -4.20 -11.77 2.33
N GLU A 199 -4.84 -10.93 1.51
CA GLU A 199 -4.91 -9.49 1.72
C GLU A 199 -5.52 -9.13 3.09
N ASP A 200 -6.50 -9.92 3.55
CA ASP A 200 -7.14 -9.75 4.85
C ASP A 200 -6.16 -9.96 6.02
N TYR A 201 -5.22 -10.89 5.89
CA TYR A 201 -4.20 -11.10 6.90
C TYR A 201 -3.20 -9.95 7.00
N LEU A 202 -2.72 -9.41 5.87
CA LEU A 202 -1.83 -8.24 5.90
C LEU A 202 -2.54 -7.01 6.48
N ALA A 203 -3.81 -6.81 6.13
CA ALA A 203 -4.66 -5.79 6.72
C ALA A 203 -4.78 -5.97 8.25
N ALA A 204 -4.97 -7.21 8.72
CA ALA A 204 -5.05 -7.53 10.14
C ALA A 204 -3.74 -7.23 10.87
N VAL A 205 -2.59 -7.61 10.31
CA VAL A 205 -1.26 -7.30 10.88
C VAL A 205 -1.03 -5.79 10.92
N ALA A 206 -1.32 -5.10 9.82
CA ALA A 206 -1.17 -3.65 9.71
C ALA A 206 -2.00 -2.93 10.77
N LEU A 207 -3.28 -3.29 10.88
CA LEU A 207 -4.20 -2.74 11.87
C LEU A 207 -3.74 -3.05 13.31
N TYR A 208 -3.24 -4.26 13.56
CA TYR A 208 -2.69 -4.64 14.87
C TYR A 208 -1.44 -3.83 15.23
N SER A 209 -0.48 -3.73 14.29
CA SER A 209 0.75 -2.98 14.48
C SER A 209 0.47 -1.49 14.76
N LEU A 210 -0.44 -0.90 13.97
CA LEU A 210 -0.90 0.47 14.12
C LEU A 210 -1.57 0.69 15.47
N ASN A 211 -2.60 -0.11 15.80
CA ASN A 211 -3.31 0.02 17.08
C ASN A 211 -2.36 -0.07 18.27
N ARG A 212 -1.41 -1.01 18.22
CA ARG A 212 -0.44 -1.23 19.29
C ARG A 212 0.51 -0.04 19.45
N PHE A 213 1.03 0.51 18.37
CA PHE A 213 1.88 1.70 18.43
C PHE A 213 1.11 2.92 18.94
N LEU A 214 -0.06 3.20 18.35
CA LEU A 214 -0.89 4.34 18.74
C LEU A 214 -1.23 4.31 20.23
N LYS A 215 -1.76 3.18 20.71
CA LYS A 215 -2.25 3.04 22.09
C LYS A 215 -1.13 3.05 23.13
N ASN A 216 -0.02 2.36 22.84
CA ASN A 216 1.00 2.10 23.86
C ASN A 216 2.18 3.08 23.83
N GLN A 217 2.35 3.83 22.74
CA GLN A 217 3.46 4.76 22.57
C GLN A 217 2.98 6.16 22.21
N LEU A 218 2.41 6.36 21.02
CA LEU A 218 2.18 7.70 20.47
C LEU A 218 1.14 8.49 21.28
N TYR A 219 0.01 7.87 21.63
CA TYR A 219 -1.11 8.49 22.38
C TYR A 219 -1.14 8.08 23.85
N LYS A 220 -0.12 7.37 24.35
CA LYS A 220 -0.08 6.96 25.75
C LYS A 220 0.08 8.19 26.64
N ASP A 221 -0.82 8.36 27.61
CA ASP A 221 -0.67 9.37 28.65
C ASP A 221 0.66 9.16 29.40
N SER A 222 1.49 10.18 29.35
CA SER A 222 2.83 10.16 29.95
C SER A 222 2.95 11.31 30.93
N LYS A 223 3.40 11.03 32.15
CA LYS A 223 3.47 12.03 33.22
C LYS A 223 4.66 12.95 33.01
N PHE A 224 4.48 14.26 33.17
CA PHE A 224 5.53 15.25 32.86
C PHE A 224 6.72 15.28 33.83
N TYR A 225 6.60 14.62 34.98
CA TYR A 225 7.69 14.51 35.96
C TYR A 225 8.51 13.22 35.82
N GLU A 226 8.13 12.33 34.89
CA GLU A 226 8.90 11.13 34.59
C GLU A 226 10.01 11.43 33.57
N LYS A 227 10.90 10.46 33.32
CA LYS A 227 11.92 10.60 32.28
C LYS A 227 11.25 10.67 30.90
N ARG A 228 11.88 11.41 29.98
CA ARG A 228 11.46 11.49 28.57
C ARG A 228 11.25 10.07 28.01
N PRO A 229 10.09 9.77 27.39
CA PRO A 229 9.90 8.53 26.66
C PRO A 229 10.98 8.32 25.60
N ALA A 230 11.38 7.06 25.38
CA ALA A 230 12.42 6.73 24.39
C ALA A 230 11.95 7.02 22.95
N ILE A 231 10.64 6.85 22.71
CA ILE A 231 9.98 7.13 21.44
C ILE A 231 9.16 8.39 21.60
N ILE A 232 9.03 9.15 20.52
CA ILE A 232 8.23 10.36 20.51
C ILE A 232 6.79 10.12 20.98
N ASN A 233 6.31 10.98 21.86
CA ASN A 233 4.99 10.86 22.49
C ASN A 233 4.19 12.15 22.28
N ARG A 234 2.96 12.01 21.77
CA ARG A 234 2.08 13.14 21.45
C ARG A 234 1.83 14.03 22.67
N HIS A 235 1.54 13.44 23.84
CA HIS A 235 1.25 14.21 25.05
C HIS A 235 2.44 15.09 25.45
N TRP A 236 3.67 14.59 25.32
CA TRP A 236 4.86 15.40 25.60
C TRP A 236 5.13 16.46 24.52
N VAL A 237 5.01 16.11 23.24
CA VAL A 237 5.25 17.05 22.12
C VAL A 237 4.28 18.21 22.15
N LEU A 238 2.97 17.94 22.24
CA LEU A 238 1.95 18.99 22.16
C LEU A 238 1.88 19.89 23.41
N HIS A 239 2.38 19.42 24.55
CA HIS A 239 2.50 20.24 25.76
C HIS A 239 3.90 20.89 25.91
N GLY A 240 4.74 20.84 24.88
CA GLY A 240 6.07 21.48 24.88
C GLY A 240 7.03 20.89 25.91
N ARG A 241 6.88 19.61 26.26
CA ARG A 241 7.72 18.89 27.24
C ARG A 241 8.81 18.06 26.57
N ASP A 242 8.61 17.66 25.33
CA ASP A 242 9.65 17.02 24.53
C ASP A 242 10.53 18.09 23.87
N ASP A 243 11.84 18.04 24.09
CA ASP A 243 12.81 18.97 23.52
C ASP A 243 13.08 18.63 22.04
N PRO A 244 12.74 19.53 21.09
CA PRO A 244 12.91 19.29 19.65
C PRO A 244 14.34 19.01 19.20
N THR A 245 15.36 19.40 19.97
CA THR A 245 16.76 19.11 19.63
C THR A 245 17.08 17.60 19.70
N ASN A 246 16.24 16.82 20.38
CA ASN A 246 16.37 15.36 20.48
C ASN A 246 15.61 14.62 19.38
N TRP A 247 14.92 15.32 18.49
CA TRP A 247 14.10 14.67 17.46
C TRP A 247 14.93 14.31 16.24
N THR A 248 14.82 13.05 15.83
CA THR A 248 15.69 12.47 14.82
C THR A 248 14.97 12.24 13.49
N LYS A 249 15.76 11.92 12.46
CA LYS A 249 15.25 11.40 11.18
C LYS A 249 14.32 10.21 11.40
N ALA A 250 14.72 9.26 12.27
CA ALA A 250 13.94 8.06 12.55
C ALA A 250 12.58 8.41 13.15
N ASP A 251 12.50 9.44 14.01
CA ASP A 251 11.22 9.89 14.57
C ASP A 251 10.28 10.43 13.50
N ALA A 252 10.79 11.27 12.60
CA ALA A 252 10.00 11.80 11.49
C ALA A 252 9.59 10.70 10.51
N LEU A 253 10.52 9.83 10.12
CA LEU A 253 10.27 8.74 9.18
C LEU A 253 9.26 7.74 9.72
N ARG A 254 9.32 7.45 11.03
CA ARG A 254 8.34 6.59 11.71
C ARG A 254 6.92 7.15 11.62
N LEU A 255 6.75 8.46 11.82
CA LEU A 255 5.42 9.09 11.67
C LEU A 255 4.95 9.08 10.20
N ILE A 256 5.86 9.26 9.24
CA ILE A 256 5.54 9.10 7.80
C ILE A 256 5.11 7.65 7.50
N ASN A 257 5.82 6.67 8.03
CA ASN A 257 5.50 5.25 7.89
C ASN A 257 4.11 4.92 8.47
N VAL A 258 3.79 5.47 9.64
CA VAL A 258 2.47 5.33 10.28
C VAL A 258 1.36 5.91 9.42
N LEU A 259 1.59 7.07 8.79
CA LEU A 259 0.67 7.61 7.79
C LEU A 259 0.54 6.67 6.58
N GLY A 260 1.64 6.08 6.11
CA GLY A 260 1.63 5.05 5.07
C GLY A 260 0.69 3.88 5.44
N THR A 261 0.85 3.32 6.63
CA THR A 261 -0.02 2.24 7.14
C THR A 261 -1.50 2.65 7.17
N ILE A 262 -1.79 3.86 7.66
CA ILE A 262 -3.15 4.42 7.70
C ILE A 262 -3.74 4.52 6.29
N GLN A 263 -2.97 5.04 5.35
CA GLN A 263 -3.42 5.26 3.97
C GLN A 263 -3.63 3.95 3.21
N MET A 264 -2.74 2.97 3.39
CA MET A 264 -2.92 1.61 2.91
C MET A 264 -4.23 1.01 3.42
N LEU A 265 -4.49 1.08 4.73
CA LEU A 265 -5.74 0.58 5.33
C LEU A 265 -7.01 1.30 4.84
N LYS A 266 -6.92 2.55 4.38
CA LYS A 266 -8.03 3.28 3.76
C LYS A 266 -8.31 2.84 2.32
N SER A 267 -7.30 2.28 1.65
CA SER A 267 -7.36 1.87 0.24
C SER A 267 -7.91 0.45 0.02
N LEU A 268 -7.94 -0.35 1.10
CA LEU A 268 -8.67 -1.62 1.18
C LEU A 268 -10.19 -1.39 1.21
#